data_AF-A0A7W0C9U8-F1
#
_entry.id   AF-A0A7W0C9U8-F1
#
_cell.length_a   1.000
_cell.length_b   1.000
_cell.length_c   1.000
_cell.angle_alpha   90.00
_cell.angle_beta   90.00
_cell.angle_gamma   90.00
#
_symmetry.space_group_name_H-M   'P 1'
#
loop_
_entity.id
_entity.type
_entity.pdbx_description
1 polymer ?
#
loop_
_entity_poly.entity_id
_entity_poly.type
_entity_poly.pdbx_seq_one_letter_code
_entity_poly.pdbx_strand_id
1 'polypeptide(L)'
;MAQNADAWELYNVAATQWRFGPNGITGLDFPAVFELAEIMEIEKSADLLRKLKALETSALDAAEAARQKRQKDTHDQNHPRHPRRRPIGKKPPR
;
A
#
# COMPACT_ATOMS: atom_id res chain seq x y z
N MET A 1 5.17 -14.48 25.43
CA MET A 1 5.33 -14.11 24.00
C MET A 1 5.10 -12.61 23.90
N ALA A 2 5.79 -11.88 23.01
CA ALA A 2 5.48 -10.46 22.81
C ALA A 2 4.00 -10.34 22.41
N GLN A 3 3.27 -9.36 22.96
CA GLN A 3 1.80 -9.25 22.83
C GLN A 3 1.29 -9.34 21.36
N ASN A 4 2.13 -9.06 20.38
CA ASN A 4 1.78 -9.02 18.96
C ASN A 4 2.47 -10.10 18.09
N ALA A 5 3.21 -11.04 18.70
CA ALA A 5 3.99 -12.04 17.97
C ALA A 5 3.11 -12.88 17.04
N ASP A 6 2.04 -13.46 17.57
CA ASP A 6 1.16 -14.37 16.83
C ASP A 6 0.45 -13.64 15.66
N ALA A 7 0.01 -12.41 15.88
CA ALA A 7 -0.60 -11.59 14.84
C ALA A 7 0.39 -11.27 13.72
N TRP A 8 1.63 -10.96 14.08
CA TRP A 8 2.70 -10.67 13.13
C TRP A 8 3.10 -11.91 12.34
N GLU A 9 3.25 -13.05 13.00
CA GLU A 9 3.60 -14.31 12.37
C GLU A 9 2.51 -14.75 11.39
N LEU A 10 1.26 -14.79 11.85
CA LEU A 10 0.11 -15.14 11.02
C LEU A 10 -0.04 -14.22 9.80
N TYR A 11 0.17 -12.91 9.98
CA TYR A 11 0.13 -11.95 8.88
C TYR A 11 1.20 -12.24 7.82
N ASN A 12 2.42 -12.59 8.24
CA ASN A 12 3.50 -12.92 7.30
C ASN A 12 3.23 -14.22 6.54
N VAL A 13 2.68 -15.24 7.21
CA VAL A 13 2.31 -16.50 6.54
C VAL A 13 1.15 -16.27 5.57
N ALA A 14 0.18 -15.43 5.93
CA ALA A 14 -0.96 -15.08 5.09
C ALA A 14 -0.65 -13.99 4.03
N ALA A 15 0.61 -13.56 3.87
CA ALA A 15 0.98 -12.42 3.03
C ALA A 15 0.63 -12.58 1.54
N THR A 16 0.34 -13.80 1.08
CA THR A 16 -0.11 -14.10 -0.29
C THR A 16 -1.62 -14.10 -0.45
N GLN A 17 -2.37 -14.06 0.65
CA GLN A 17 -3.83 -14.19 0.69
C GLN A 17 -4.53 -12.82 0.65
N TRP A 18 -4.16 -11.98 -0.33
CA TRP A 18 -4.82 -10.70 -0.58
C TRP A 18 -5.92 -10.85 -1.62
N ARG A 19 -7.07 -10.21 -1.34
CA ARG A 19 -8.12 -10.01 -2.32
C ARG A 19 -7.76 -8.84 -3.24
N PHE A 20 -8.01 -9.01 -4.53
CA PHE A 20 -7.74 -8.01 -5.56
C PHE A 20 -9.02 -7.61 -6.30
N GLY A 21 -9.12 -6.33 -6.63
CA GLY A 21 -10.14 -5.78 -7.51
C GLY A 21 -9.55 -4.85 -8.58
N PRO A 22 -10.39 -4.16 -9.37
CA PRO A 22 -9.93 -3.27 -10.44
C PRO A 22 -8.94 -2.18 -10.00
N ASN A 23 -8.97 -1.80 -8.73
CA ASN A 23 -8.13 -0.75 -8.15
C ASN A 23 -6.93 -1.29 -7.34
N GLY A 24 -6.60 -2.59 -7.45
CA GLY A 24 -5.50 -3.22 -6.72
C GLY A 24 -5.99 -4.05 -5.54
N ILE A 25 -5.14 -4.19 -4.51
CA ILE A 25 -5.50 -4.93 -3.29
C ILE A 25 -6.66 -4.25 -2.55
N THR A 26 -7.59 -5.04 -2.02
CA THR A 26 -8.78 -4.53 -1.30
C THR A 26 -8.85 -4.98 0.15
N GLY A 27 -8.09 -6.02 0.54
CA GLY A 27 -8.05 -6.55 1.90
C GLY A 27 -7.51 -7.98 1.95
N LEU A 28 -7.25 -8.47 3.16
CA LEU A 28 -6.89 -9.86 3.41
C LEU A 28 -8.10 -10.77 3.27
N ASP A 29 -7.86 -11.99 2.79
CA ASP A 29 -8.87 -13.03 2.78
C ASP A 29 -8.99 -13.71 4.15
N PHE A 30 -9.79 -13.13 5.04
CA PHE A 30 -9.91 -13.60 6.42
C PHE A 30 -10.29 -15.09 6.59
N PRO A 31 -11.13 -15.71 5.74
CA PRO A 31 -11.30 -17.16 5.74
C PRO A 31 -9.99 -17.92 5.60
N ALA A 32 -9.16 -17.59 4.60
CA ALA A 32 -7.84 -18.22 4.41
C ALA A 32 -6.87 -17.90 5.56
N VAL A 33 -6.88 -16.66 6.06
CA VAL A 33 -6.08 -16.27 7.24
C VAL A 33 -6.46 -17.11 8.46
N PHE A 34 -7.75 -17.35 8.69
CA PHE A 34 -8.23 -18.13 9.83
C PHE A 34 -8.03 -19.64 9.67
N GLU A 35 -7.91 -20.15 8.45
CA GLU A 35 -7.44 -21.52 8.19
C GLU A 35 -5.96 -21.66 8.58
N LEU A 36 -5.12 -20.71 8.16
CA LEU A 36 -3.70 -20.69 8.53
C LEU A 36 -3.51 -20.57 10.05
N ALA A 37 -4.36 -19.81 10.73
CA ALA A 37 -4.34 -19.73 12.20
C ALA A 37 -4.58 -21.09 12.86
N GLU A 38 -5.47 -21.93 12.30
CA GLU A 38 -5.68 -23.30 12.82
C GLU A 38 -4.45 -24.18 12.59
N ILE A 39 -3.87 -24.13 11.39
CA ILE A 39 -2.67 -24.91 11.04
C ILE A 39 -1.49 -24.55 11.95
N MET A 40 -1.39 -23.28 12.34
CA MET A 40 -0.32 -22.76 13.20
C MET A 40 -0.63 -22.87 14.70
N GLU A 41 -1.78 -23.44 15.08
CA GLU A 41 -2.24 -23.52 16.47
C GLU A 41 -2.33 -22.15 17.17
N ILE A 42 -2.61 -21.09 16.41
CA ILE A 42 -2.79 -19.73 16.91
C ILE A 42 -4.26 -19.53 17.33
N GLU A 43 -4.47 -19.13 18.59
CA GLU A 43 -5.82 -18.91 19.12
C GLU A 43 -6.55 -17.76 18.40
N LYS A 44 -7.69 -18.09 17.79
CA LYS A 44 -8.57 -17.11 17.16
C LYS A 44 -9.34 -16.32 18.21
N SER A 45 -8.99 -15.05 18.34
CA SER A 45 -9.65 -14.12 19.27
C SER A 45 -10.02 -12.79 18.60
N ALA A 46 -10.92 -12.05 19.21
CA ALA A 46 -11.24 -10.68 18.77
C ALA A 46 -10.01 -9.75 18.81
N ASP A 47 -9.10 -9.99 19.75
CA ASP A 47 -7.86 -9.22 19.87
C ASP A 47 -6.89 -9.53 18.71
N LEU A 48 -6.72 -10.81 18.35
CA LEU A 48 -5.96 -11.22 17.17
C LEU A 48 -6.53 -10.57 15.90
N LEU A 49 -7.85 -10.62 15.72
CA LEU A 49 -8.51 -10.00 14.58
C LEU A 49 -8.25 -8.49 14.51
N ARG A 50 -8.33 -7.75 15.64
CA ARG A 50 -8.03 -6.31 15.66
C ARG A 50 -6.59 -6.01 15.25
N LYS A 51 -5.62 -6.83 15.70
CA LYS A 51 -4.22 -6.69 15.32
C LYS A 51 -4.01 -6.95 13.83
N LEU A 52 -4.62 -8.01 13.28
CA LEU A 52 -4.60 -8.29 11.84
C LEU A 52 -5.23 -7.16 11.01
N LYS A 53 -6.35 -6.57 11.47
CA LYS A 53 -6.98 -5.41 10.81
C LYS A 53 -6.11 -4.16 10.84
N ALA A 54 -5.32 -3.96 11.91
CA ALA A 54 -4.36 -2.86 11.97
C ALA A 54 -3.24 -3.04 10.93
N LEU A 55 -2.70 -4.25 10.79
CA LEU A 55 -1.70 -4.59 9.78
C LEU A 55 -2.27 -4.45 8.36
N GLU A 56 -3.49 -4.95 8.13
CA GLU A 56 -4.21 -4.79 6.86
C GLU A 56 -4.36 -3.32 6.47
N THR A 57 -4.87 -2.50 7.39
CA THR A 57 -5.04 -1.05 7.17
C THR A 57 -3.73 -0.39 6.79
N SER A 58 -2.65 -0.67 7.53
CA SER A 58 -1.34 -0.09 7.25
C SER A 58 -0.81 -0.47 5.85
N ALA A 59 -1.06 -1.69 5.40
CA ALA A 59 -0.64 -2.13 4.07
C ALA A 59 -1.51 -1.53 2.96
N LEU A 60 -2.81 -1.37 3.18
CA LEU A 60 -3.71 -0.68 2.26
C LEU A 60 -3.32 0.80 2.09
N ASP A 61 -3.01 1.49 3.19
CA ASP A 61 -2.53 2.88 3.15
C ASP A 61 -1.23 3.00 2.35
N ALA A 62 -0.29 2.08 2.55
CA ALA A 62 0.96 2.04 1.81
C ALA A 62 0.74 1.79 0.30
N ALA A 63 -0.17 0.87 -0.04
CA ALA A 63 -0.53 0.57 -1.43
C ALA A 63 -1.19 1.77 -2.12
N GLU A 64 -2.10 2.46 -1.43
CA GLU A 64 -2.77 3.65 -1.95
C GLU A 64 -1.79 4.81 -2.15
N ALA A 65 -0.88 5.04 -1.19
CA ALA A 65 0.17 6.04 -1.34
C ALA A 65 1.10 5.73 -2.52
N ALA A 66 1.47 4.45 -2.72
CA ALA A 66 2.27 4.02 -3.86
C ALA A 66 1.52 4.23 -5.19
N ARG A 67 0.22 3.98 -5.23
CA ARG A 67 -0.64 4.20 -6.40
C ARG A 67 -0.71 5.69 -6.78
N GLN A 68 -0.91 6.57 -5.80
CA GLN A 68 -0.95 8.02 -6.01
C GLN A 68 0.38 8.58 -6.53
N LYS A 69 1.51 8.09 -6.02
CA LYS A 69 2.84 8.46 -6.53
C LYS A 69 2.98 8.10 -8.01
N ARG A 70 2.65 6.86 -8.39
CA ARG A 70 2.71 6.41 -9.80
C ARG A 70 1.82 7.25 -10.73
N GLN A 71 0.64 7.65 -10.28
CA GLN A 71 -0.25 8.51 -11.08
C GLN A 71 0.33 9.91 -11.30
N LYS A 72 0.93 10.51 -10.27
CA LYS A 72 1.62 11.81 -10.38
C LYS A 72 2.81 11.74 -11.33
N ASP A 73 3.63 10.70 -11.22
CA ASP A 73 4.80 10.51 -12.09
C ASP A 73 4.37 10.35 -13.55
N THR A 74 3.30 9.58 -13.81
CA THR A 74 2.73 9.41 -15.15
C THR A 74 2.18 10.74 -15.69
N HIS A 75 1.53 11.54 -14.85
CA HIS A 75 0.99 12.84 -15.23
C HIS A 75 2.11 13.85 -15.57
N ASP A 76 3.18 13.90 -14.78
CA ASP A 76 4.32 14.81 -15.01
C ASP A 76 5.12 14.42 -16.26
N GLN A 77 5.25 13.10 -16.55
CA GLN A 77 5.87 12.62 -17.79
C GLN A 77 5.06 12.98 -19.04
N ASN A 78 3.73 12.91 -18.97
CA ASN A 78 2.85 13.23 -20.11
C ASN A 78 2.59 14.72 -20.29
N HIS A 79 2.95 15.56 -19.30
CA HIS A 79 2.86 17.01 -19.39
C HIS A 79 4.20 17.68 -19.06
N PRO A 80 5.22 17.52 -19.94
CA PRO A 80 6.53 18.09 -19.68
C PRO A 80 6.40 19.61 -19.53
N ARG A 81 6.87 20.14 -18.40
CA ARG A 81 6.94 21.58 -18.18
C ARG A 81 7.76 22.21 -19.29
N HIS A 82 7.08 22.89 -20.22
CA HIS A 82 7.73 23.59 -21.31
C HIS A 82 8.72 24.59 -20.69
N PRO A 83 10.02 24.57 -21.03
CA PRO A 83 10.95 25.55 -20.49
C PRO A 83 10.42 26.94 -20.77
N ARG A 84 10.25 27.76 -19.72
CA ARG A 84 9.89 29.17 -19.85
C ARG A 84 10.86 29.79 -20.84
N ARG A 85 10.38 30.20 -22.02
CA ARG A 85 11.18 30.89 -23.02
C ARG A 85 11.86 32.06 -22.31
N ARG A 86 13.19 32.09 -22.25
CA ARG A 86 13.90 33.27 -21.75
C ARG A 86 13.44 34.46 -22.59
N PRO A 87 13.09 35.60 -21.99
CA PRO A 87 12.75 36.78 -22.76
C PRO A 87 13.96 37.12 -23.64
N ILE A 88 13.73 37.16 -24.96
CA ILE A 88 14.74 37.50 -25.96
C ILE A 88 15.22 38.91 -25.61
N GLY A 89 16.50 39.02 -25.24
CA GLY A 89 17.12 40.30 -24.91
C GLY A 89 16.91 41.30 -26.05
N LYS A 90 16.31 42.45 -25.73
CA LYS A 90 16.29 43.61 -26.62
C LYS A 90 17.75 44.02 -26.84
N LYS A 91 18.24 43.96 -28.09
CA LYS A 91 19.55 44.49 -28.45
C LYS A 91 19.59 45.99 -28.09
N PRO A 92 20.69 46.50 -27.51
CA PRO A 92 20.82 47.92 -27.23
C PRO A 92 20.95 48.72 -28.54
N PRO A 93 20.44 49.96 -28.58
CA PRO A 93 20.60 50.84 -29.74
C PRO A 93 22.06 51.26 -29.89
N ARG A 94 22.46 51.49 -31.15
CA ARG A 94 23.81 51.85 -31.59
C ARG A 94 24.27 53.20 -31.06
#